data_AF-X1Q5U7-F1
#
_entry.id   AF-X1Q5U7-F1
#
_cell.length_a   1.000
_cell.length_b   1.000
_cell.length_c   1.000
_cell.angle_alpha   90.00
_cell.angle_beta   90.00
_cell.angle_gamma   90.00
#
_symmetry.space_group_name_H-M   'P 1'
#
loop_
_entity.id
_entity.type
_entity.pdbx_description
1 polymer ?
#
loop_
_entity_poly.entity_id
_entity_poly.type
_entity_poly.pdbx_seq_one_letter_code
_entity_poly.pdbx_strand_id
1 'polypeptide(L)'
;MVKIYTTVQNGNRRICFSAPIDYLTRFPYSKTIEIYFNASNLTPSIGEELNLSIHVKNNGLEGFKVQNLTFSMNDQFGDLARIDSEDLILAEIEYNEVKSFNITLIKRDWKGYFYPSINYMEILEKSLVQIASSEPLILGRINFSIIKSVDKNQVEIGDIITVELNVKNVGTICAKNISINDIISFTEIDF
;
A
#
# COMPACT_ATOMS: atom_id res chain seq x y z
N MET A 1 34.89 13.51 -17.97
CA MET A 1 33.49 13.90 -18.28
C MET A 1 33.30 13.75 -19.78
N VAL A 2 32.66 12.68 -20.23
CA VAL A 2 32.49 12.38 -21.67
C VAL A 2 31.29 13.18 -22.17
N LYS A 3 31.49 14.07 -23.14
CA LYS A 3 30.39 14.78 -23.83
C LYS A 3 30.11 14.05 -25.13
N ILE A 4 28.96 13.38 -25.22
CA ILE A 4 28.50 12.76 -26.46
C ILE A 4 27.55 13.75 -27.14
N TYR A 5 27.83 14.09 -28.39
CA TYR A 5 27.01 14.98 -29.20
C TYR A 5 26.24 14.17 -30.23
N THR A 6 24.92 14.23 -30.20
CA THR A 6 24.09 13.70 -31.28
C THR A 6 23.86 14.82 -32.29
N THR A 7 24.33 14.61 -33.52
CA THR A 7 24.16 15.58 -34.61
C THR A 7 23.02 15.11 -35.50
N VAL A 8 21.94 15.88 -35.58
CA VAL A 8 20.85 15.62 -36.55
C VAL A 8 20.99 16.64 -37.67
N GLN A 9 21.13 16.17 -38.91
CA GLN A 9 21.20 17.03 -40.09
C GLN A 9 19.80 17.19 -40.68
N ASN A 10 19.30 18.43 -40.72
CA ASN A 10 18.13 18.78 -41.52
C ASN A 10 18.51 19.95 -42.44
N GLY A 11 18.90 19.63 -43.67
CA GLY A 11 19.44 20.61 -44.63
C GLY A 11 20.80 21.20 -44.24
N ASN A 12 21.09 22.43 -44.69
CA ASN A 12 22.39 23.10 -44.53
C ASN A 12 22.67 23.72 -43.15
N ARG A 13 21.83 23.48 -42.13
CA ARG A 13 22.06 23.97 -40.76
C ARG A 13 22.32 22.79 -39.82
N ARG A 14 23.46 22.81 -39.14
CA ARG A 14 23.79 21.86 -38.07
C ARG A 14 23.23 22.41 -36.75
N ILE A 15 22.27 21.71 -36.16
CA ILE A 15 21.78 22.00 -34.81
C ILE A 15 22.43 21.00 -33.88
N CYS A 16 23.23 21.50 -32.94
CA CYS A 16 23.92 20.68 -31.94
C CYS A 16 23.11 20.74 -30.63
N PHE A 17 22.59 19.60 -30.19
CA PHE A 17 22.01 19.47 -28.86
C PHE A 17 23.07 18.85 -27.94
N SER A 18 23.42 19.54 -26.86
CA SER A 18 24.17 18.93 -25.76
C SER A 18 23.21 18.70 -24.59
N ALA A 19 22.88 17.44 -24.32
CA ALA A 19 22.28 17.09 -23.04
C ALA A 19 23.41 16.80 -22.04
N PRO A 20 23.39 17.37 -20.82
CA PRO A 20 24.22 16.87 -19.73
C PRO A 20 23.88 15.40 -19.48
N ILE A 21 24.91 14.55 -19.46
CA ILE A 21 24.79 13.15 -19.05
C ILE A 21 24.86 13.13 -17.52
N ASP A 22 23.78 13.56 -16.88
CA ASP A 22 23.58 13.31 -15.45
C ASP A 22 22.40 12.35 -15.30
N TYR A 23 22.73 11.06 -15.26
CA TYR A 23 21.74 9.98 -15.09
C TYR A 23 21.31 9.80 -13.64
N LEU A 24 21.88 10.55 -12.68
CA LEU A 24 21.55 10.38 -11.26
C LEU A 24 20.24 11.08 -10.87
N THR A 25 19.68 11.94 -11.72
CA THR A 25 18.47 12.72 -11.41
C THR A 25 17.39 12.66 -12.50
N ARG A 26 17.47 11.72 -13.45
CA ARG A 26 16.46 11.57 -14.50
C ARG A 26 15.88 10.17 -14.54
N PHE A 27 14.74 10.00 -13.86
CA PHE A 27 13.80 8.94 -14.21
C PHE A 27 13.37 9.18 -15.67
N PRO A 28 13.43 8.18 -16.57
CA PRO A 28 13.14 8.38 -18.00
C PRO A 28 11.66 8.63 -18.33
N TYR A 29 10.78 8.63 -17.33
CA TYR A 29 9.34 8.74 -17.52
C TYR A 29 8.91 10.21 -17.53
N SER A 30 8.40 10.68 -18.67
CA SER A 30 7.85 12.03 -18.82
C SER A 30 6.48 12.19 -18.15
N LYS A 31 5.83 11.08 -17.82
CA LYS A 31 4.51 11.01 -17.20
C LYS A 31 4.63 10.19 -15.91
N THR A 32 4.40 10.82 -14.77
CA THR A 32 4.36 10.15 -13.47
C THR A 32 3.00 10.36 -12.84
N ILE A 33 2.48 9.33 -12.18
CA ILE A 33 1.22 9.43 -11.45
C ILE A 33 1.42 9.14 -9.96
N GLU A 34 0.61 9.78 -9.14
CA GLU A 34 0.49 9.48 -7.72
C GLU A 34 -0.91 8.94 -7.48
N ILE A 35 -0.98 7.85 -6.70
CA ILE A 35 -2.23 7.20 -6.35
C ILE A 35 -2.40 7.30 -4.84
N TYR A 36 -3.57 7.77 -4.41
CA TYR A 36 -3.94 7.78 -3.00
C TYR A 36 -5.41 7.43 -2.82
N PHE A 37 -5.75 7.02 -1.61
CA PHE A 37 -7.06 6.45 -1.28
C PHE A 37 -7.72 7.25 -0.17
N ASN A 38 -9.03 7.42 -0.28
CA ASN A 38 -9.89 7.91 0.79
C ASN A 38 -11.03 6.92 1.00
N ALA A 39 -11.39 6.67 2.26
CA ALA A 39 -12.49 5.76 2.58
C ALA A 39 -13.52 6.45 3.47
N SER A 40 -14.77 6.04 3.35
CA SER A 40 -15.86 6.55 4.21
C SER A 40 -15.68 6.16 5.68
N ASN A 41 -14.98 5.06 5.96
CA ASN A 41 -14.71 4.53 7.30
C ASN A 41 -13.35 3.83 7.32
N LEU A 42 -12.50 4.12 8.32
CA LEU A 42 -11.18 3.49 8.49
C LEU A 42 -11.20 2.27 9.43
N THR A 43 -12.38 1.92 9.96
CA THR A 43 -12.61 0.73 10.78
C THR A 43 -13.99 0.12 10.44
N PRO A 44 -14.23 -0.33 9.20
CA PRO A 44 -15.49 -0.98 8.83
C PRO A 44 -15.72 -2.25 9.66
N SER A 45 -16.97 -2.46 10.06
CA SER A 45 -17.44 -3.67 10.73
C SER A 45 -17.56 -4.82 9.73
N ILE A 46 -17.56 -6.07 10.23
CA ILE A 46 -17.83 -7.23 9.38
C ILE A 46 -19.28 -7.13 8.85
N GLY A 47 -19.46 -7.27 7.54
CA GLY A 47 -20.71 -7.10 6.81
C GLY A 47 -20.99 -5.66 6.37
N GLU A 48 -20.17 -4.69 6.80
CA GLU A 48 -20.34 -3.28 6.41
C GLU A 48 -19.83 -3.03 4.99
N GLU A 49 -20.60 -2.27 4.23
CA GLU A 49 -20.18 -1.72 2.94
C GLU A 49 -19.31 -0.48 3.17
N LEU A 50 -18.20 -0.42 2.46
CA LEU A 50 -17.21 0.64 2.51
C LEU A 50 -17.09 1.28 1.13
N ASN A 51 -17.31 2.60 1.08
CA ASN A 51 -17.02 3.37 -0.13
C ASN A 51 -15.55 3.79 -0.11
N LEU A 52 -14.81 3.39 -1.14
CA LEU A 52 -13.42 3.75 -1.36
C LEU A 52 -13.32 4.66 -2.58
N SER A 53 -12.79 5.86 -2.39
CA SER A 53 -12.38 6.78 -3.44
C SER A 53 -10.91 6.58 -3.75
N ILE A 54 -10.62 6.26 -5.01
CA ILE A 54 -9.28 6.08 -5.54
C ILE A 54 -8.95 7.33 -6.35
N HIS A 55 -7.91 8.03 -5.96
CA HIS A 55 -7.48 9.28 -6.59
C HIS A 55 -6.19 9.04 -7.36
N VAL A 56 -6.17 9.50 -8.61
CA VAL A 56 -5.03 9.42 -9.51
C VAL A 56 -4.65 10.83 -9.93
N LYS A 57 -3.46 11.26 -9.52
CA LYS A 57 -2.91 12.56 -9.87
C LYS A 57 -1.82 12.40 -10.91
N ASN A 58 -1.84 13.22 -11.96
CA ASN A 58 -0.68 13.36 -12.83
C ASN A 58 0.35 14.30 -12.19
N ASN A 59 1.41 13.75 -11.61
CA ASN A 59 2.52 14.49 -11.03
C ASN A 59 3.74 14.55 -11.96
N GLY A 60 3.52 14.34 -13.27
CA GLY A 60 4.53 14.37 -14.31
C GLY A 60 5.05 15.77 -14.63
N LEU A 61 5.53 15.95 -15.86
CA LEU A 61 6.01 17.24 -16.33
C LEU A 61 4.85 18.09 -16.87
N GLU A 62 4.97 19.42 -16.73
CA GLU A 62 4.01 20.37 -17.28
C GLU A 62 3.84 20.16 -18.80
N GLY A 63 2.58 20.18 -19.26
CA GLY A 63 2.21 19.95 -20.66
C GLY A 63 2.11 18.47 -21.07
N PHE A 64 2.46 17.51 -20.21
CA PHE A 64 2.29 16.09 -20.48
C PHE A 64 1.01 15.55 -19.82
N LYS A 65 0.10 15.01 -20.64
CA LYS A 65 -1.13 14.37 -20.18
C LYS A 65 -0.98 12.86 -20.08
N VAL A 66 -1.72 12.23 -19.18
CA VAL A 66 -1.84 10.76 -19.11
C VAL A 66 -3.20 10.36 -19.65
N GLN A 67 -3.27 9.36 -20.52
CA GLN A 67 -4.52 8.98 -21.20
C GLN A 67 -4.72 7.47 -21.20
N ASN A 68 -5.97 7.04 -21.28
CA ASN A 68 -6.39 5.65 -21.43
C ASN A 68 -5.77 4.73 -20.35
N LEU A 69 -5.90 5.12 -19.07
CA LEU A 69 -5.57 4.23 -17.98
C LEU A 69 -6.77 3.32 -17.73
N THR A 70 -6.52 2.03 -17.75
CA THR A 70 -7.49 1.03 -17.29
C THR A 70 -6.92 0.36 -16.05
N PHE A 71 -7.70 0.41 -14.96
CA PHE A 71 -7.43 -0.35 -13.75
C PHE A 71 -8.37 -1.55 -13.73
N SER A 72 -7.80 -2.74 -13.91
CA SER A 72 -8.50 -3.99 -13.64
C SER A 72 -8.14 -4.42 -12.22
N MET A 73 -9.15 -4.41 -11.35
CA MET A 73 -9.04 -4.87 -9.97
C MET A 73 -10.03 -6.02 -9.79
N ASN A 74 -9.51 -7.24 -9.74
CA ASN A 74 -10.27 -8.46 -9.47
C ASN A 74 -10.40 -8.77 -7.95
N ASP A 75 -10.04 -7.82 -7.09
CA ASP A 75 -9.38 -8.20 -5.84
C ASP A 75 -10.37 -8.47 -4.70
N GLN A 76 -10.49 -9.75 -4.34
CA GLN A 76 -10.64 -10.10 -2.94
C GLN A 76 -9.26 -9.97 -2.29
N PHE A 77 -9.04 -8.91 -1.51
CA PHE A 77 -7.82 -8.77 -0.71
C PHE A 77 -8.08 -9.22 0.73
N GLY A 78 -7.57 -10.39 1.07
CA GLY A 78 -7.92 -11.06 2.33
C GLY A 78 -9.42 -11.31 2.39
N ASP A 79 -10.10 -10.64 3.31
CA ASP A 79 -11.56 -10.70 3.46
C ASP A 79 -12.25 -9.37 3.12
N LEU A 80 -11.58 -8.48 2.39
CA LEU A 80 -12.18 -7.28 1.80
C LEU A 80 -12.47 -7.57 0.33
N ALA A 81 -13.75 -7.55 -0.05
CA ALA A 81 -14.17 -7.91 -1.39
C ALA A 81 -14.85 -6.73 -2.07
N ARG A 82 -14.45 -6.41 -3.30
CA ARG A 82 -15.18 -5.48 -4.15
C ARG A 82 -16.54 -6.07 -4.54
N ILE A 83 -17.58 -5.24 -4.52
CA ILE A 83 -18.96 -5.64 -4.84
C ILE A 83 -19.23 -5.45 -6.33
N ASP A 84 -18.73 -4.36 -6.91
CA ASP A 84 -18.84 -4.07 -8.34
C ASP A 84 -17.71 -4.74 -9.15
N SER A 85 -17.99 -5.09 -10.41
CA SER A 85 -17.09 -5.83 -11.29
C SER A 85 -16.67 -5.03 -12.53
N GLU A 86 -16.75 -3.71 -12.45
CA GLU A 86 -16.49 -2.83 -13.60
C GLU A 86 -15.01 -2.47 -13.69
N ASP A 87 -14.48 -2.43 -14.92
CA ASP A 87 -13.18 -1.84 -15.18
C ASP A 87 -13.23 -0.33 -14.90
N LEU A 88 -12.21 0.19 -14.25
CA LEU A 88 -12.13 1.60 -13.91
C LEU A 88 -11.29 2.29 -14.98
N ILE A 89 -11.94 3.11 -15.80
CA ILE A 89 -11.33 3.73 -16.97
C ILE A 89 -11.17 5.22 -16.72
N LEU A 90 -9.94 5.72 -16.84
CA LEU A 90 -9.63 7.14 -16.87
C LEU A 90 -9.19 7.55 -18.28
N ALA A 91 -10.03 8.36 -18.94
CA ALA A 91 -9.82 8.77 -20.33
C ALA A 91 -8.59 9.68 -20.50
N GLU A 92 -8.46 10.72 -19.69
CA GLU A 92 -7.36 11.70 -19.75
C GLU A 92 -7.14 12.33 -18.36
N ILE A 93 -5.91 12.68 -18.00
CA ILE A 93 -5.53 13.43 -16.80
C ILE A 93 -4.49 14.48 -17.20
N GLU A 94 -4.86 15.76 -17.10
CA GLU A 94 -4.00 16.91 -17.36
C GLU A 94 -2.86 17.02 -16.33
N TYR A 95 -1.83 17.80 -16.63
CA TYR A 95 -0.76 18.05 -15.67
C TYR A 95 -1.32 18.60 -14.35
N ASN A 96 -0.92 18.00 -13.23
CA ASN A 96 -1.34 18.34 -11.87
C ASN A 96 -2.86 18.18 -11.60
N GLU A 97 -3.62 17.62 -12.54
CA GLU A 97 -5.02 17.26 -12.33
C GLU A 97 -5.12 15.97 -11.50
N VAL A 98 -6.15 15.90 -10.68
CA VAL A 98 -6.56 14.70 -9.96
C VAL A 98 -7.87 14.21 -10.55
N LYS A 99 -7.92 12.96 -10.98
CA LYS A 99 -9.17 12.25 -11.26
C LYS A 99 -9.41 11.17 -10.25
N SER A 100 -10.68 10.90 -10.01
CA SER A 100 -11.09 9.97 -8.96
C SER A 100 -12.20 9.06 -9.45
N PHE A 101 -12.21 7.83 -8.95
CA PHE A 101 -13.30 6.90 -9.13
C PHE A 101 -13.61 6.23 -7.80
N ASN A 102 -14.86 5.80 -7.64
CA ASN A 102 -15.34 5.18 -6.42
C ASN A 102 -15.64 3.71 -6.66
N ILE A 103 -15.29 2.87 -5.68
CA ILE A 103 -15.68 1.47 -5.63
C ILE A 103 -16.36 1.18 -4.29
N THR A 104 -17.19 0.15 -4.26
CA THR A 104 -17.79 -0.32 -3.01
C THR A 104 -17.21 -1.67 -2.64
N LEU A 105 -16.69 -1.75 -1.41
CA LEU A 105 -16.11 -2.94 -0.82
C LEU A 105 -17.01 -3.45 0.30
N ILE A 106 -17.00 -4.76 0.57
CA ILE A 106 -17.61 -5.36 1.75
C ILE A 106 -16.55 -6.09 2.57
N LYS A 107 -16.52 -5.81 3.87
CA LYS A 107 -15.65 -6.53 4.81
C LYS A 107 -16.31 -7.85 5.22
N ARG A 108 -15.84 -8.97 4.70
CA ARG A 108 -16.40 -10.31 4.97
C ARG A 108 -15.92 -10.92 6.28
N ASP A 109 -14.71 -10.61 6.72
CA ASP A 109 -14.15 -11.07 7.99
C ASP A 109 -12.92 -10.23 8.42
N TRP A 110 -12.23 -10.67 9.47
CA TRP A 110 -11.13 -9.97 10.13
C TRP A 110 -9.92 -9.69 9.23
N LYS A 111 -9.63 -10.48 8.17
CA LYS A 111 -8.44 -10.25 7.31
C LYS A 111 -8.58 -9.07 6.34
N GLY A 112 -9.78 -8.52 6.17
CA GLY A 112 -9.99 -7.30 5.38
C GLY A 112 -9.61 -6.03 6.15
N TYR A 113 -8.38 -5.93 6.65
CA TYR A 113 -7.93 -4.84 7.53
C TYR A 113 -7.10 -3.76 6.82
N PHE A 114 -6.83 -3.92 5.52
CA PHE A 114 -6.30 -2.87 4.68
C PHE A 114 -6.70 -3.07 3.23
N TYR A 115 -6.63 -2.00 2.44
CA TYR A 115 -6.70 -2.02 0.99
C TYR A 115 -5.28 -1.84 0.43
N PRO A 116 -4.81 -2.73 -0.47
CA PRO A 116 -3.42 -2.73 -0.92
C PRO A 116 -3.10 -1.55 -1.85
N SER A 117 -1.82 -1.21 -1.96
CA SER A 117 -1.32 -0.28 -2.98
C SER A 117 -1.59 -0.81 -4.39
N ILE A 118 -1.86 0.10 -5.32
CA ILE A 118 -1.91 -0.19 -6.75
C ILE A 118 -0.49 -0.05 -7.32
N ASN A 119 0.09 -1.18 -7.72
CA ASN A 119 1.45 -1.21 -8.28
C ASN A 119 1.49 -1.67 -9.75
N TYR A 120 0.33 -2.02 -10.32
CA TYR A 120 0.19 -2.44 -11.71
C TYR A 120 -0.98 -1.69 -12.36
N MET A 121 -0.78 -1.30 -13.61
CA MET A 121 -1.81 -0.66 -14.44
C MET A 121 -1.63 -1.06 -15.90
N GLU A 122 -2.72 -1.01 -16.65
CA GLU A 122 -2.67 -1.15 -18.10
C GLU A 122 -2.85 0.21 -18.77
N ILE A 123 -1.88 0.56 -19.62
CA ILE A 123 -1.89 1.79 -20.40
C ILE A 123 -1.26 1.50 -21.77
N LEU A 124 -1.64 2.24 -22.79
CA LEU A 124 -1.07 2.09 -24.14
C LEU A 124 0.41 2.51 -24.20
N GLU A 125 0.80 3.51 -23.40
CA GLU A 125 2.16 4.07 -23.36
C GLU A 125 2.96 3.57 -22.14
N LYS A 126 2.99 2.24 -21.89
CA LYS A 126 3.59 1.65 -20.66
C LYS A 126 5.04 2.07 -20.41
N SER A 127 5.81 2.42 -21.46
CA SER A 127 7.21 2.85 -21.33
C SER A 127 7.38 4.30 -20.87
N LEU A 128 6.32 5.12 -20.94
CA LEU A 128 6.38 6.56 -20.64
C LEU A 128 5.72 6.91 -19.30
N VAL A 129 4.89 6.01 -18.75
CA VAL A 129 4.10 6.25 -17.53
C VAL A 129 4.64 5.41 -16.38
N GLN A 130 4.85 6.05 -15.23
CA GLN A 130 5.28 5.39 -14.00
C GLN A 130 4.36 5.78 -12.83
N ILE A 131 4.14 4.84 -11.91
CA ILE A 131 3.57 5.12 -10.58
C ILE A 131 4.71 5.64 -9.69
N ALA A 132 4.63 6.92 -9.31
CA ALA A 132 5.58 7.55 -8.40
C ALA A 132 5.30 7.15 -6.94
N SER A 133 4.02 7.05 -6.56
CA SER A 133 3.60 6.62 -5.23
C SER A 133 2.24 5.94 -5.25
N SER A 134 2.08 4.93 -4.38
CA SER A 134 0.80 4.32 -4.01
C SER A 134 0.94 3.67 -2.65
N GLU A 135 0.33 4.27 -1.62
CA GLU A 135 0.41 3.76 -0.25
C GLU A 135 -0.86 2.96 0.10
N PRO A 136 -0.75 1.85 0.84
CA PRO A 136 -1.91 1.07 1.22
C PRO A 136 -2.79 1.85 2.20
N LEU A 137 -4.09 1.60 2.17
CA LEU A 137 -5.02 2.20 3.13
C LEU A 137 -5.31 1.24 4.28
N ILE A 138 -4.93 1.61 5.49
CA ILE A 138 -5.21 0.81 6.70
C ILE A 138 -6.67 1.01 7.12
N LEU A 139 -7.43 -0.09 7.20
CA LEU A 139 -8.86 -0.16 7.52
C LEU A 139 -9.10 -0.85 8.88
N GLY A 140 -8.09 -0.86 9.72
CA GLY A 140 -8.13 -1.48 11.03
C GLY A 140 -6.76 -2.00 11.44
N ARG A 141 -6.55 -2.09 12.76
CA ARG A 141 -5.32 -2.65 13.33
C ARG A 141 -5.65 -3.74 14.32
N ILE A 142 -4.94 -4.85 14.21
CA ILE A 142 -4.89 -5.88 15.26
C ILE A 142 -3.76 -5.48 16.20
N ASN A 143 -4.06 -5.36 17.48
CA ASN A 143 -3.06 -5.06 18.49
C ASN A 143 -3.43 -5.76 19.79
N PHE A 144 -2.48 -6.40 20.45
CA PHE A 144 -2.71 -7.14 21.69
C PHE A 144 -1.86 -6.57 22.82
N SER A 145 -2.47 -6.46 23.99
CA SER A 145 -1.77 -6.32 25.26
C SER A 145 -1.77 -7.69 25.94
N ILE A 146 -0.58 -8.20 26.25
CA ILE A 146 -0.39 -9.49 26.92
C ILE A 146 0.32 -9.21 28.24
N ILE A 147 -0.31 -9.60 29.34
CA ILE A 147 0.24 -9.49 30.70
C ILE A 147 0.37 -10.90 31.25
N LYS A 148 1.58 -11.23 31.72
CA LYS A 148 1.87 -12.50 32.40
C LYS A 148 2.11 -12.20 33.88
N SER A 149 1.39 -12.90 34.74
CA SER A 149 1.55 -12.82 36.19
C SER A 149 1.72 -14.21 36.79
N VAL A 150 2.34 -14.24 37.97
CA VAL A 150 2.50 -15.44 38.79
C VAL A 150 1.85 -15.20 40.14
N ASP A 151 1.35 -16.28 40.76
CA ASP A 151 0.78 -16.24 42.10
C ASP A 151 1.83 -16.11 43.22
N LYS A 152 3.11 -16.41 42.91
CA LYS A 152 4.23 -16.37 43.85
C LYS A 152 5.40 -15.54 43.32
N ASN A 153 5.89 -14.62 44.14
CA ASN A 153 7.08 -13.80 43.84
C ASN A 153 8.40 -14.45 44.26
N GLN A 154 8.34 -15.47 45.11
CA GLN A 154 9.46 -16.29 45.58
C GLN A 154 9.02 -17.75 45.56
N VAL A 155 9.92 -18.63 45.15
CA VAL A 155 9.61 -20.04 44.89
C VAL A 155 10.73 -20.90 45.45
N GLU A 156 10.35 -22.00 46.10
CA GLU A 156 11.27 -23.01 46.61
C GLU A 156 11.21 -24.28 45.74
N ILE A 157 12.20 -25.16 45.92
CA ILE A 157 12.23 -26.45 45.21
C ILE A 157 10.96 -27.24 45.57
N GLY A 158 10.21 -27.63 44.54
CA GLY A 158 8.95 -28.37 44.70
C GLY A 158 7.71 -27.49 44.77
N ASP A 159 7.84 -26.16 44.71
CA ASP A 159 6.68 -25.27 44.58
C ASP A 159 5.94 -25.48 43.26
N ILE A 160 4.62 -25.53 43.36
CA ILE A 160 3.72 -25.33 42.22
C ILE A 160 3.43 -23.83 42.13
N ILE A 161 3.62 -23.27 40.93
CA ILE A 161 3.37 -21.87 40.59
C ILE A 161 2.26 -21.82 39.57
N THR A 162 1.27 -20.98 39.82
CA THR A 162 0.21 -20.70 38.84
C THR A 162 0.60 -19.49 38.01
N VAL A 163 0.70 -19.69 36.70
CA VAL A 163 0.92 -18.62 35.73
C VAL A 163 -0.42 -18.20 35.15
N GLU A 164 -0.75 -16.91 35.25
CA GLU A 164 -1.91 -16.32 34.60
C GLU A 164 -1.46 -15.48 33.40
N LEU A 165 -2.10 -15.70 32.25
CA LEU A 165 -1.91 -14.92 31.03
C LEU A 165 -3.20 -14.15 30.72
N ASN A 166 -3.14 -12.83 30.80
CA ASN A 166 -4.22 -11.94 30.40
C ASN A 166 -3.92 -11.37 29.01
N VAL A 167 -4.78 -11.70 28.04
CA VAL A 167 -4.64 -11.29 26.64
C VAL A 167 -5.82 -10.41 26.28
N LYS A 168 -5.54 -9.17 25.92
CA LYS A 168 -6.55 -8.19 25.54
C LYS A 168 -6.28 -7.66 24.13
N ASN A 169 -7.27 -7.78 23.25
CA ASN A 169 -7.26 -7.04 21.98
C ASN A 169 -7.47 -5.55 22.27
N VAL A 170 -6.46 -4.74 22.01
CA VAL A 170 -6.47 -3.27 22.10
C VAL A 170 -6.44 -2.61 20.72
N GLY A 171 -6.59 -3.43 19.67
CA GLY A 171 -6.77 -3.00 18.29
C GLY A 171 -8.17 -2.45 18.02
N THR A 172 -8.42 -2.13 16.75
CA THR A 172 -9.71 -1.60 16.28
C THR A 172 -10.54 -2.65 15.55
N ILE A 173 -10.00 -3.84 15.32
CA ILE A 173 -10.71 -4.93 14.66
C ILE A 173 -10.62 -6.21 15.47
N CYS A 174 -11.66 -7.03 15.39
CA CYS A 174 -11.66 -8.38 15.94
C CYS A 174 -10.55 -9.20 15.28
N ALA A 175 -9.92 -10.07 16.05
CA ALA A 175 -8.95 -11.04 15.55
C ALA A 175 -9.44 -12.44 15.90
N LYS A 176 -9.28 -13.38 14.96
CA LYS A 176 -9.67 -14.79 15.14
C LYS A 176 -8.45 -15.67 14.91
N ASN A 177 -8.51 -16.92 15.40
CA ASN A 177 -7.46 -17.93 15.24
C ASN A 177 -6.10 -17.48 15.78
N ILE A 178 -6.11 -16.78 16.91
CA ILE A 178 -4.89 -16.34 17.60
C ILE A 178 -4.31 -17.53 18.36
N SER A 179 -3.03 -17.83 18.13
CA SER A 179 -2.26 -18.79 18.93
C SER A 179 -1.19 -18.04 19.69
N ILE A 180 -1.01 -18.38 20.96
CA ILE A 180 0.04 -17.81 21.81
C ILE A 180 0.96 -18.94 22.21
N ASN A 181 2.22 -18.82 21.81
CA ASN A 181 3.27 -19.77 22.14
C ASN A 181 4.19 -19.12 23.17
N ASP A 182 4.07 -19.54 24.43
CA ASP A 182 4.96 -19.15 25.51
C ASP A 182 6.13 -20.14 25.57
N ILE A 183 7.26 -19.78 24.96
CA ILE A 183 8.47 -20.59 25.04
C ILE A 183 9.08 -20.34 26.40
N ILE A 184 8.86 -21.28 27.31
CA ILE A 184 9.43 -21.26 28.64
C ILE A 184 10.96 -21.41 28.52
N SER A 185 11.70 -20.32 28.74
CA SER A 185 13.15 -20.37 28.98
C SER A 185 13.39 -20.27 30.48
N PHE A 186 13.31 -21.41 31.18
CA PHE A 186 13.97 -21.53 32.48
C PHE A 186 15.42 -21.92 32.20
N THR A 187 16.32 -20.95 32.18
CA THR A 187 17.74 -21.26 32.33
C THR A 187 17.93 -21.73 33.76
N GLU A 188 18.37 -22.97 33.96
CA GLU A 188 18.90 -23.41 35.24
C GLU A 188 19.99 -22.42 35.65
N ILE A 189 19.77 -21.70 36.75
CA ILE A 189 20.83 -20.98 37.43
C ILE A 189 21.32 -21.96 38.50
N ASP A 190 22.43 -22.63 38.22
CA ASP A 190 23.14 -23.43 39.23
C ASP A 190 23.58 -22.49 40.37
N PHE A 191 23.10 -22.76 41.58
CA PHE A 191 23.55 -22.12 42.83
C PHE A 191 24.61 -22.98 43.53
#